data_AF-A0AAE3XJ41-F1
#
_entry.id   AF-A0AAE3XJ41-F1
#
_cell.length_a   1.000
_cell.length_b   1.000
_cell.length_c   1.000
_cell.angle_alpha   90.00
_cell.angle_beta   90.00
_cell.angle_gamma   90.00
#
_symmetry.space_group_name_H-M   'P 1'
#
loop_
_entity.id
_entity.type
_entity.pdbx_description
1 polymer ?
#
loop_
_entity_poly.entity_id
_entity_poly.type
_entity_poly.pdbx_seq_one_letter_code
_entity_poly.pdbx_strand_id
1 'polypeptide(L)' 'MLKYSKLILSKVSFNYRLFEKELLKAIINLMPNEVDDLKRWCYEQFGHNQNHQKILLRNFL' A
#
# COMPACT_ATOMS: atom_id res chain seq x y z
N MET A 1 -7.15 -9.96 6.44
CA MET A 1 -7.55 -8.53 6.34
C MET A 1 -7.08 -7.88 5.02
N LEU A 2 -6.20 -8.56 4.28
CA LEU A 2 -5.56 -8.05 3.07
C LEU A 2 -6.52 -7.53 1.99
N LYS A 3 -7.59 -8.27 1.67
CA LYS A 3 -8.57 -7.88 0.64
C LYS A 3 -9.20 -6.51 0.94
N TYR A 4 -9.50 -6.24 2.20
CA TYR A 4 -10.06 -4.97 2.64
C TYR A 4 -9.03 -3.85 2.49
N SER A 5 -7.78 -4.07 2.91
CA SER A 5 -6.69 -3.10 2.73
C SER A 5 -6.48 -2.74 1.25
N LYS A 6 -6.47 -3.73 0.35
CA LYS A 6 -6.37 -3.51 -1.11
C LYS A 6 -7.52 -2.65 -1.65
N LEU A 7 -8.74 -2.89 -1.19
CA LEU A 7 -9.91 -2.09 -1.56
C LEU A 7 -9.76 -0.64 -1.11
N ILE A 8 -9.36 -0.41 0.14
CA ILE A 8 -9.18 0.94 0.68
C ILE A 8 -8.08 1.68 -0.07
N LEU A 9 -6.91 1.07 -0.24
CA LEU A 9 -5.78 1.66 -0.97
C LEU A 9 -6.15 2.05 -2.40
N SER A 10 -6.92 1.20 -3.09
CA SER A 10 -7.42 1.52 -4.43
C SER A 10 -8.32 2.75 -4.41
N LYS A 11 -9.23 2.85 -3.44
CA LYS A 11 -10.16 3.98 -3.30
C LYS A 11 -9.46 5.29 -2.95
N VAL A 12 -8.38 5.26 -2.17
CA VAL A 12 -7.68 6.48 -1.71
C VAL A 12 -6.46 6.84 -2.55
N SER A 13 -6.15 6.06 -3.60
CA SER A 13 -4.97 6.23 -4.47
C SER A 13 -4.90 7.59 -5.19
N PHE A 14 -6.00 8.31 -5.30
CA PHE A 14 -6.04 9.67 -5.85
C PHE A 14 -5.36 10.72 -4.95
N ASN A 15 -5.20 10.43 -3.65
CA ASN A 15 -4.57 11.34 -2.68
C ASN A 15 -3.38 10.66 -2.01
N TYR A 16 -2.17 11.09 -2.38
CA TYR A 16 -0.93 10.47 -1.94
C TYR A 16 -0.74 10.46 -0.41
N ARG A 17 -1.15 11.52 0.29
CA ARG A 17 -1.05 11.58 1.77
C ARG A 17 -2.02 10.62 2.43
N LEU A 18 -3.24 10.51 1.90
CA LEU A 18 -4.23 9.58 2.43
C LEU A 18 -3.86 8.13 2.09
N PHE A 19 -3.38 7.88 0.88
CA PHE A 19 -2.87 6.58 0.46
C PHE A 19 -1.79 6.08 1.41
N GLU A 20 -0.77 6.90 1.70
CA GLU A 20 0.28 6.52 2.63
C GLU A 20 -0.26 6.23 4.05
N LYS A 21 -1.20 7.04 4.54
CA LYS A 21 -1.80 6.83 5.84
C LYS A 21 -2.54 5.48 5.93
N GLU A 22 -3.29 5.12 4.89
CA GLU A 22 -3.98 3.82 4.86
C GLU A 22 -3.02 2.65 4.60
N LEU A 23 -1.92 2.88 3.88
CA LEU A 23 -0.87 1.89 3.67
C LEU A 23 -0.19 1.51 4.99
N LEU A 24 0.18 2.50 5.80
CA LEU A 24 0.74 2.26 7.13
C LEU A 24 -0.20 1.49 8.04
N LYS A 25 -1.49 1.84 8.04
CA LYS A 25 -2.50 1.06 8.78
C LYS A 25 -2.58 -0.39 8.31
N ALA A 26 -2.52 -0.61 6.98
CA ALA A 26 -2.53 -1.96 6.43
C ALA A 26 -1.30 -2.75 6.87
N ILE A 27 -0.10 -2.15 6.82
CA ILE A 27 1.15 -2.79 7.24
C ILE A 27 1.09 -3.21 8.72
N ILE A 28 0.55 -2.35 9.59
CA ILE A 28 0.44 -2.62 11.04
C ILE A 28 -0.60 -3.71 11.35
N ASN A 29 -1.71 -3.74 10.61
CA ASN A 29 -2.86 -4.61 10.91
C ASN A 29 -2.79 -6.00 10.26
N LEU A 30 -1.86 -6.22 9.33
CA LEU A 30 -1.75 -7.47 8.58
C LEU A 30 -0.72 -8.41 9.22
N MET A 31 -0.95 -9.71 9.03
CA MET A 31 0.06 -10.72 9.36
C MET A 31 1.28 -10.55 8.44
N PRO A 32 2.50 -10.95 8.88
CA PRO A 32 3.71 -10.76 8.08
C PRO A 32 3.62 -11.30 6.64
N ASN A 33 3.03 -12.48 6.46
CA ASN A 33 2.80 -13.06 5.14
C ASN A 33 1.81 -12.24 4.27
N GLU A 34 0.77 -11.67 4.88
CA GLU A 34 -0.15 -10.75 4.21
C GLU A 34 0.53 -9.42 3.84
N VAL A 35 1.52 -8.96 4.62
CA VAL A 35 2.31 -7.76 4.29
C VAL A 35 3.18 -8.00 3.05
N ASP A 36 3.79 -9.17 2.90
CA ASP A 36 4.53 -9.54 1.69
C ASP A 36 3.62 -9.56 0.44
N ASP A 37 2.42 -10.11 0.58
CA ASP A 37 1.40 -10.10 -0.47
C ASP A 37 0.88 -8.69 -0.78
N LEU A 38 0.77 -7.83 0.24
CA LEU A 38 0.41 -6.43 0.06
C LEU A 38 1.51 -5.68 -0.69
N LYS A 39 2.78 -5.88 -0.32
CA LYS A 39 3.94 -5.25 -0.95
C LYS A 39 3.97 -5.55 -2.45
N ARG A 40 3.94 -6.83 -2.83
CA ARG A 40 3.94 -7.25 -4.25
C ARG A 40 2.81 -6.59 -5.02
N TRP A 41 1.59 -6.68 -4.48
CA TRP A 41 0.42 -6.09 -5.12
C TRP A 41 0.50 -4.55 -5.24
N CYS A 42 1.01 -3.84 -4.23
CA CYS A 42 1.17 -2.39 -4.31
C CYS A 42 2.16 -1.97 -5.40
N TYR A 43 3.28 -2.69 -5.55
CA TYR A 43 4.24 -2.42 -6.63
C TYR A 43 3.65 -2.74 -8.02
N GLU A 44 2.88 -3.81 -8.15
CA GLU A 44 2.17 -4.14 -9.40
C GLU A 44 1.14 -3.05 -9.77
N GLN A 45 0.32 -2.60 -8.82
CA GLN A 45 -0.80 -1.69 -9.09
C GLN A 45 -0.38 -0.23 -9.18
N PHE A 46 0.57 0.23 -8.36
CA PHE A 46 0.90 1.65 -8.23
C PHE A 46 2.37 1.97 -8.55
N GLY A 47 3.20 0.95 -8.79
CA GLY A 47 4.62 1.11 -9.03
C GLY A 47 4.98 1.82 -10.33
N HIS A 48 4.02 2.11 -11.22
CA HIS A 48 4.27 2.92 -12.42
C HIS A 48 4.16 4.44 -12.16
N ASN A 49 3.61 4.85 -11.02
CA ASN A 49 3.46 6.26 -10.65
C ASN A 49 4.60 6.71 -9.72
N GLN A 50 5.32 7.76 -10.11
CA GLN A 50 6.51 8.23 -9.38
C GLN A 50 6.23 8.64 -7.93
N ASN A 51 5.06 9.22 -7.63
CA ASN A 51 4.70 9.62 -6.27
C ASN A 51 4.40 8.39 -5.40
N HIS A 52 3.68 7.41 -5.95
CA HIS A 52 3.43 6.15 -5.27
C HIS A 52 4.74 5.38 -5.05
N GLN A 53 5.64 5.30 -6.05
CA GLN A 53 6.95 4.67 -5.88
C GLN A 53 7.71 5.21 -4.68
N LYS A 54 7.77 6.54 -4.50
CA LYS A 54 8.43 7.15 -3.33
C LYS A 54 7.82 6.70 -2.00
N ILE A 55 6.50 6.62 -1.94
CA ILE A 55 5.77 6.13 -0.76
C ILE A 55 6.08 4.64 -0.53
N LEU A 56 6.02 3.82 -1.57
CA LEU A 56 6.25 2.38 -1.47
C LEU A 56 7.68 2.04 -1.05
N LEU A 57 8.67 2.75 -1.60
CA LEU A 57 10.07 2.61 -1.19
C LEU A 57 10.20 2.95 0.30
N ARG A 58 9.72 4.11 0.75
CA ARG A 58 9.84 4.53 2.15
C ARG A 58 9.23 3.56 3.15
N ASN A 59 8.08 2.96 2.84
CA ASN A 59 7.29 2.19 3.81
C ASN A 59 7.49 0.67 3.74
N PHE A 60 8.13 0.15 2.69
CA PHE A 60 8.43 -1.28 2.53
C PHE A 60 9.93 -1.61 2.52
N LEU A 61 10.80 -0.61 2.71
CA LEU A 61 12.23 -0.79 2.96
C LEU A 61 12.48 -1.40 4.33
#